data_AF-A0A364N087-F1
#
_entry.id   AF-A0A364N087-F1
#
_cell.length_a   1.000
_cell.length_b   1.000
_cell.length_c   1.000
_cell.angle_alpha   90.00
_cell.angle_beta   90.00
_cell.angle_gamma   90.00
#
_symmetry.space_group_name_H-M   'P 1'
#
loop_
_entity.id
_entity.type
_entity.pdbx_description
1 polymer ?
#
loop_
_entity_poly.entity_id
_entity_poly.type
_entity_poly.pdbx_seq_one_letter_code
_entity_poly.pdbx_strand_id
1 'polypeptide(L)'
;MAFLREVSNRFWNYVSPHKTQQRRDKPYAFKKPAVPLRSTTLSKEPAKPSTRETEKQPAREMSPEARIKTWGPRTPSPQCDIDATLLPPSPPASAMLSEDFEGDTLVHQSPTTPNDRTEGSSADEWDANEETMVVDDGTYMEQQKKMNIEEERRRRDQQGRELRESGWSEDAVFLFQKLGMRGFEPILPIAWINDFETVPEDLFTENVDKAFIKPAFGTDYAAQNALNRLFDLGGFVRDAWHTRAKRTPAFQIGKAVMSYTKWAMKDGRVDHIWSRLPLFQTVTFSRHVHPSVGEEKMIEKLGRLHELWHAALQIDEAEQRGDSVVPEVPTLYGITASHSVMAFVSYAPANEEREQPQLRLIAMFDFSKEGYDVWNSLAIAIFVIHCRNRMMQLSECLSDSETSTEEDPDL
;
A
#
# COMPACT_ATOMS: atom_id res chain seq x y z
N MET A 1 24.74 -17.19 -16.22
CA MET A 1 23.91 -17.54 -15.05
C MET A 1 24.63 -17.27 -13.72
N ALA A 2 25.04 -16.03 -13.47
CA ALA A 2 25.50 -15.57 -12.15
C ALA A 2 24.95 -14.17 -11.79
N PHE A 3 24.17 -13.57 -12.69
CA PHE A 3 23.75 -12.16 -12.63
C PHE A 3 22.51 -11.96 -11.73
N LEU A 4 21.62 -12.95 -11.61
CA LEU A 4 20.38 -12.83 -10.82
C LEU A 4 20.57 -13.02 -9.31
N ARG A 5 21.66 -13.65 -8.86
CA ARG A 5 22.03 -13.74 -7.44
C ARG A 5 22.58 -12.42 -6.88
N GLU A 6 23.11 -11.57 -7.73
CA GLU A 6 23.71 -10.28 -7.33
C GLU A 6 22.63 -9.19 -7.14
N VAL A 7 21.47 -9.35 -7.78
CA VAL A 7 20.30 -8.48 -7.68
C VAL A 7 19.62 -8.63 -6.31
N SER A 8 19.16 -9.83 -5.94
CA SER A 8 18.55 -10.07 -4.60
C SER A 8 19.44 -9.58 -3.43
N ASN A 9 20.76 -9.78 -3.51
CA ASN A 9 21.68 -9.30 -2.48
C ASN A 9 21.72 -7.76 -2.34
N ARG A 10 21.43 -6.97 -3.38
CA ARG A 10 21.39 -5.49 -3.32
C ARG A 10 20.12 -4.98 -2.65
N PHE A 11 18.96 -5.55 -2.98
CA PHE A 11 17.70 -5.33 -2.25
C PHE A 11 17.85 -5.55 -0.74
N TRP A 12 18.42 -6.69 -0.35
CA TRP A 12 18.62 -7.04 1.07
C TRP A 12 19.70 -6.19 1.75
N ASN A 13 20.67 -5.66 1.00
CA ASN A 13 21.64 -4.70 1.53
C ASN A 13 21.04 -3.31 1.78
N TYR A 14 19.92 -2.95 1.17
CA TYR A 14 19.21 -1.67 1.46
C TYR A 14 18.37 -1.77 2.75
N VAL A 15 17.82 -2.95 3.02
CA VAL A 15 17.21 -3.29 4.32
C VAL A 15 18.27 -3.38 5.44
N SER A 16 19.56 -3.34 5.08
CA SER A 16 20.70 -3.24 6.01
C SER A 16 21.09 -1.76 6.24
N PRO A 17 21.15 -1.29 7.51
CA PRO A 17 21.40 0.11 7.84
C PRO A 17 22.81 0.65 7.55
N HIS A 18 23.73 -0.13 6.98
CA HIS A 18 25.13 0.29 6.89
C HIS A 18 25.44 1.30 5.77
N LYS A 19 24.56 1.48 4.78
CA LYS A 19 24.83 2.39 3.64
C LYS A 19 24.19 3.78 3.73
N THR A 20 23.23 4.02 4.63
CA THR A 20 22.60 5.34 4.77
C THR A 20 23.36 6.33 5.67
N GLN A 21 24.43 5.89 6.35
CA GLN A 21 25.19 6.74 7.28
C GLN A 21 26.39 7.49 6.67
N GLN A 22 26.88 7.17 5.47
CA GLN A 22 28.13 7.77 4.96
C GLN A 22 28.00 9.20 4.41
N ARG A 23 26.83 9.83 4.44
CA ARG A 23 26.62 11.17 3.84
C ARG A 23 26.32 12.29 4.83
N ARG A 24 26.85 12.22 6.07
CA ARG A 24 26.57 13.28 7.06
C ARG A 24 27.71 13.64 8.02
N ASP A 25 28.93 13.80 7.49
CA ASP A 25 29.96 14.60 8.16
C ASP A 25 30.14 15.94 7.45
N LYS A 26 29.31 16.92 7.82
CA LYS A 26 29.62 18.35 7.64
C LYS A 26 29.34 19.07 8.96
N PRO A 27 30.28 19.84 9.53
CA PRO A 27 30.09 20.50 10.81
C PRO A 27 29.22 21.75 10.64
N TYR A 28 27.96 21.70 11.08
CA TYR A 28 27.13 22.89 11.25
C TYR A 28 27.04 23.24 12.74
N ALA A 29 27.66 24.36 13.11
CA ALA A 29 27.63 24.93 14.45
C ALA A 29 26.24 25.50 14.78
N PHE A 30 25.49 24.81 15.63
CA PHE A 30 24.17 25.21 16.08
C PHE A 30 24.28 26.20 17.26
N LYS A 31 23.96 27.49 17.01
CA LYS A 31 23.76 28.48 18.08
C LYS A 31 22.38 28.25 18.72
N LYS A 32 22.36 27.91 20.01
CA LYS A 32 21.14 27.72 20.81
C LYS A 32 20.41 29.06 21.00
N PRO A 33 19.11 29.20 20.66
CA PRO A 33 18.32 30.33 21.12
C PRO A 33 17.99 30.20 22.62
N ALA A 34 17.97 31.33 23.32
CA ALA A 34 17.74 31.42 24.77
C ALA A 34 16.28 31.11 25.14
N VAL A 35 16.13 30.36 26.24
CA VAL A 35 14.85 29.98 26.85
C VAL A 35 14.21 31.19 27.54
N PRO A 36 12.95 31.55 27.26
CA PRO A 36 12.27 32.64 27.97
C PRO A 36 11.87 32.20 29.38
N LEU A 37 12.29 32.99 30.37
CA LEU A 37 11.98 32.84 31.80
C LEU A 37 10.53 33.29 32.09
N ARG A 38 9.77 32.44 32.77
CA ARG A 38 8.47 32.78 33.40
C ARG A 38 8.67 33.81 34.51
N SER A 39 7.87 34.86 34.53
CA SER A 39 7.69 35.72 35.71
C SER A 39 6.43 35.30 36.48
N THR A 40 6.61 35.10 37.78
CA THR A 40 5.57 34.95 38.80
C THR A 40 5.64 36.15 39.72
N THR A 41 4.56 36.90 39.88
CA THR A 41 4.26 37.64 41.12
C THR A 41 2.75 37.83 41.30
N LEU A 42 2.31 37.47 42.51
CA LEU A 42 0.96 37.61 43.08
C LEU A 42 0.76 39.01 43.67
N SER A 43 -0.47 39.53 43.64
CA SER A 43 -1.04 40.25 44.79
C SER A 43 -2.58 40.23 44.79
N LYS A 44 -3.13 39.76 45.92
CA LYS A 44 -4.48 39.95 46.50
C LYS A 44 -4.61 41.40 47.00
N GLU A 45 -5.73 42.09 47.24
CA GLU A 45 -7.12 41.85 47.75
C GLU A 45 -7.84 43.26 47.77
N PRO A 46 -9.03 43.55 48.38
CA PRO A 46 -10.41 43.03 48.22
C PRO A 46 -11.54 44.12 48.12
N ALA A 47 -12.81 43.65 48.03
CA ALA A 47 -14.13 44.29 48.39
C ALA A 47 -14.84 45.20 47.34
N LYS A 48 -16.17 45.26 47.13
CA LYS A 48 -17.44 44.63 47.60
C LYS A 48 -18.61 45.10 46.63
N PRO A 49 -19.93 44.79 46.82
CA PRO A 49 -20.82 44.27 45.77
C PRO A 49 -22.01 45.17 45.32
N SER A 50 -22.72 44.76 44.25
CA SER A 50 -24.07 45.20 43.83
C SER A 50 -24.69 44.09 42.93
N THR A 51 -25.66 43.25 43.34
CA THR A 51 -27.15 43.36 43.17
C THR A 51 -27.59 44.26 41.99
N ARG A 52 -28.53 43.98 41.09
CA ARG A 52 -29.72 43.09 40.97
C ARG A 52 -30.19 43.25 39.49
N GLU A 53 -30.61 42.24 38.72
CA GLU A 53 -32.00 41.94 38.25
C GLU A 53 -31.84 41.13 36.93
N THR A 54 -32.26 39.86 36.83
CA THR A 54 -33.58 39.34 36.40
C THR A 54 -33.94 39.62 34.93
N GLU A 55 -33.87 38.59 34.07
CA GLU A 55 -34.85 38.23 33.01
C GLU A 55 -34.37 36.96 32.27
N LYS A 56 -34.96 35.80 32.59
CA LYS A 56 -35.97 35.05 31.80
C LYS A 56 -35.46 34.44 30.49
N GLN A 57 -35.30 33.11 30.50
CA GLN A 57 -35.26 32.23 29.32
C GLN A 57 -36.63 32.22 28.58
N PRO A 58 -36.76 31.58 27.41
CA PRO A 58 -36.98 30.13 27.42
C PRO A 58 -36.23 29.32 26.36
N ALA A 59 -36.09 28.04 26.72
CA ALA A 59 -35.70 26.90 25.91
C ALA A 59 -36.42 26.81 24.56
N ARG A 60 -35.73 26.24 23.57
CA ARG A 60 -36.34 25.72 22.35
C ARG A 60 -35.98 24.25 22.20
N GLU A 61 -36.91 23.43 22.67
CA GLU A 61 -37.14 22.07 22.18
C GLU A 61 -37.58 22.16 20.71
N MET A 62 -37.04 21.32 19.82
CA MET A 62 -37.63 21.06 18.49
C MET A 62 -37.49 19.58 18.17
N SER A 63 -38.65 18.92 18.19
CA SER A 63 -38.96 17.52 17.89
C SER A 63 -38.87 17.19 16.37
N PRO A 64 -38.62 15.93 15.96
CA PRO A 64 -38.35 15.55 14.59
C PRO A 64 -39.62 15.12 13.83
N GLU A 65 -40.46 16.05 13.38
CA GLU A 65 -41.66 15.72 12.58
C GLU A 65 -41.91 16.62 11.35
N ALA A 66 -40.91 17.38 10.89
CA ALA A 66 -41.10 18.23 9.71
C ALA A 66 -39.89 18.19 8.76
N ARG A 67 -39.83 17.15 7.90
CA ARG A 67 -39.14 17.17 6.58
C ARG A 67 -39.36 15.86 5.81
N ILE A 68 -40.60 15.62 5.37
CA ILE A 68 -40.93 14.66 4.29
C ILE A 68 -41.93 15.35 3.36
N LYS A 69 -41.80 15.08 2.05
CA LYS A 69 -42.42 15.64 0.82
C LYS A 69 -41.40 16.51 0.11
N THR A 70 -40.90 16.17 -1.08
CA THR A 70 -41.49 15.47 -2.24
C THR A 70 -40.27 15.06 -3.10
N TRP A 71 -40.20 13.91 -3.78
CA TRP A 71 -40.55 13.75 -5.19
C TRP A 71 -40.57 12.24 -5.49
N GLY A 72 -41.67 11.78 -6.09
CA GLY A 72 -41.87 10.39 -6.50
C GLY A 72 -41.30 10.07 -7.89
N PRO A 73 -41.24 8.78 -8.24
CA PRO A 73 -40.44 8.23 -9.34
C PRO A 73 -41.18 8.28 -10.68
N ARG A 74 -40.42 8.35 -11.78
CA ARG A 74 -40.89 7.95 -13.12
C ARG A 74 -39.89 6.99 -13.74
N THR A 75 -40.31 5.74 -13.87
CA THR A 75 -39.87 4.82 -14.93
C THR A 75 -40.48 5.27 -16.27
N PRO A 76 -39.80 5.01 -17.39
CA PRO A 76 -40.16 3.83 -18.18
C PRO A 76 -38.94 3.08 -18.76
N SER A 77 -39.09 1.77 -19.02
CA SER A 77 -38.28 1.02 -20.00
C SER A 77 -39.17 0.70 -21.22
N PRO A 78 -38.72 -0.03 -22.25
CA PRO A 78 -37.37 -0.21 -22.82
C PRO A 78 -37.36 0.04 -24.35
N GLN A 79 -36.24 0.43 -24.96
CA GLN A 79 -35.90 0.05 -26.34
C GLN A 79 -34.43 0.31 -26.66
N CYS A 80 -33.90 -0.61 -27.47
CA CYS A 80 -32.55 -0.82 -27.95
C CYS A 80 -32.08 0.30 -28.90
N ASP A 81 -30.81 0.69 -28.85
CA ASP A 81 -29.87 0.58 -29.98
C ASP A 81 -28.51 1.20 -29.67
N ILE A 82 -27.47 0.42 -29.99
CA ILE A 82 -26.04 0.74 -29.86
C ILE A 82 -25.64 1.60 -31.07
N ASP A 83 -25.09 2.79 -30.82
CA ASP A 83 -24.45 3.62 -31.86
C ASP A 83 -22.92 3.54 -31.73
N ALA A 84 -22.31 2.88 -32.71
CA ALA A 84 -20.89 2.57 -32.81
C ALA A 84 -20.09 3.67 -33.56
N THR A 85 -20.38 4.95 -33.34
CA THR A 85 -19.75 6.06 -34.09
C THR A 85 -19.05 7.14 -33.25
N LEU A 86 -18.83 6.93 -31.94
CA LEU A 86 -18.17 7.93 -31.08
C LEU A 86 -16.77 7.51 -30.60
N LEU A 87 -15.94 6.99 -31.50
CA LEU A 87 -14.48 6.94 -31.30
C LEU A 87 -13.83 8.18 -31.94
N PRO A 88 -13.00 8.96 -31.22
CA PRO A 88 -12.20 10.00 -31.83
C PRO A 88 -11.00 9.41 -32.62
N PRO A 89 -10.60 10.04 -33.74
CA PRO A 89 -9.57 9.53 -34.63
C PRO A 89 -8.14 9.80 -34.12
N SER A 90 -7.25 8.84 -34.34
CA SER A 90 -5.80 8.98 -34.19
C SER A 90 -5.23 10.04 -35.15
N PRO A 91 -4.21 10.82 -34.76
CA PRO A 91 -3.43 11.60 -35.71
C PRO A 91 -2.22 10.82 -36.25
N PRO A 92 -1.77 11.15 -37.48
CA PRO A 92 -0.91 10.31 -38.31
C PRO A 92 0.58 10.49 -38.04
N ALA A 93 1.33 9.47 -38.44
CA ALA A 93 2.78 9.47 -38.53
C ALA A 93 3.29 10.25 -39.76
N SER A 94 4.47 10.86 -39.56
CA SER A 94 5.56 11.08 -40.52
C SER A 94 5.84 12.51 -41.03
N ALA A 95 6.92 13.06 -40.46
CA ALA A 95 8.16 13.52 -41.12
C ALA A 95 8.17 14.80 -41.99
N MET A 96 8.95 15.80 -41.57
CA MET A 96 10.23 16.21 -42.21
C MET A 96 10.84 17.49 -41.59
N LEU A 97 12.13 17.40 -41.21
CA LEU A 97 13.29 18.33 -41.35
C LEU A 97 13.13 19.85 -41.06
N SER A 98 14.08 20.57 -40.45
CA SER A 98 15.56 20.66 -40.58
C SER A 98 16.14 21.43 -39.35
N GLU A 99 17.26 21.04 -38.72
CA GLU A 99 18.69 21.43 -38.92
C GLU A 99 19.27 22.32 -37.78
N ASP A 100 20.39 21.82 -37.24
CA ASP A 100 21.63 22.45 -36.75
C ASP A 100 21.67 23.41 -35.54
N PHE A 101 22.37 22.97 -34.48
CA PHE A 101 23.57 23.67 -33.99
C PHE A 101 24.57 22.70 -33.32
N GLU A 102 25.79 22.77 -33.84
CA GLU A 102 27.01 22.02 -33.58
C GLU A 102 27.79 22.61 -32.38
N GLY A 103 28.59 21.79 -31.67
CA GLY A 103 29.40 22.30 -30.56
C GLY A 103 30.21 21.26 -29.77
N ASP A 104 31.03 20.49 -30.48
CA ASP A 104 32.03 19.56 -29.97
C ASP A 104 33.14 20.27 -29.16
N THR A 105 33.49 19.73 -27.98
CA THR A 105 34.78 20.01 -27.32
C THR A 105 35.32 18.74 -26.66
N LEU A 106 35.93 17.88 -27.48
CA LEU A 106 36.92 16.92 -27.04
C LEU A 106 38.30 17.58 -26.90
N VAL A 107 38.89 17.56 -25.70
CA VAL A 107 40.34 17.35 -25.55
C VAL A 107 40.61 16.46 -24.33
N HIS A 108 41.55 15.54 -24.56
CA HIS A 108 41.88 14.33 -23.84
C HIS A 108 43.20 14.50 -23.07
N GLN A 109 43.44 13.64 -22.06
CA GLN A 109 44.72 13.23 -21.42
C GLN A 109 45.27 14.11 -20.26
N SER A 110 45.74 13.64 -19.09
CA SER A 110 45.99 12.34 -18.39
C SER A 110 46.58 12.70 -16.98
N PRO A 111 47.19 11.81 -16.15
CA PRO A 111 46.79 10.54 -15.49
C PRO A 111 46.86 10.66 -13.93
N THR A 112 46.26 9.80 -13.10
CA THR A 112 46.89 8.58 -12.53
C THR A 112 45.92 7.96 -11.52
N THR A 113 45.50 6.70 -11.71
CA THR A 113 45.44 5.61 -10.71
C THR A 113 44.69 4.42 -11.32
N PRO A 114 45.29 3.21 -11.36
CA PRO A 114 44.63 2.03 -11.90
C PRO A 114 43.91 1.27 -10.78
N ASN A 115 42.60 1.09 -10.90
CA ASN A 115 42.03 -0.26 -10.89
C ASN A 115 40.58 -0.21 -11.34
N ASP A 116 40.38 -0.84 -12.49
CA ASP A 116 39.15 -0.98 -13.24
C ASP A 116 38.35 -2.17 -12.69
N ARG A 117 37.15 -1.90 -12.17
CA ARG A 117 36.01 -2.81 -12.17
C ARG A 117 34.74 -1.97 -12.26
N THR A 118 34.28 -1.79 -13.49
CA THR A 118 33.00 -1.20 -13.89
C THR A 118 31.85 -1.73 -13.03
N GLU A 119 31.25 -0.84 -12.25
CA GLU A 119 30.09 -1.12 -11.40
C GLU A 119 28.84 -1.29 -12.27
N GLY A 120 28.21 -2.47 -12.17
CA GLY A 120 26.89 -2.73 -12.75
C GLY A 120 25.84 -1.82 -12.11
N SER A 121 25.16 -1.06 -12.96
CA SER A 121 24.05 -0.14 -12.69
C SER A 121 22.93 -0.77 -11.84
N SER A 122 22.32 0.03 -10.96
CA SER A 122 21.20 -0.33 -10.07
C SER A 122 19.83 -0.27 -10.77
N ALA A 123 19.76 -0.64 -12.05
CA ALA A 123 18.65 -0.27 -12.94
C ALA A 123 17.52 -1.32 -13.08
N ASP A 124 17.60 -2.48 -12.42
CA ASP A 124 16.70 -3.62 -12.68
C ASP A 124 15.75 -3.99 -11.51
N GLU A 125 15.68 -3.20 -10.43
CA GLU A 125 14.77 -3.46 -9.31
C GLU A 125 13.62 -2.45 -9.27
N TRP A 126 12.40 -2.93 -9.54
CA TRP A 126 11.18 -2.13 -9.47
C TRP A 126 10.70 -1.98 -8.02
N ASP A 127 10.59 -0.74 -7.51
CA ASP A 127 9.94 -0.43 -6.23
C ASP A 127 8.75 0.53 -6.46
N ALA A 128 7.54 0.12 -6.07
CA ALA A 128 6.33 0.94 -6.22
C ALA A 128 6.38 2.27 -5.43
N ASN A 129 7.40 2.49 -4.60
CA ASN A 129 7.59 3.69 -3.80
C ASN A 129 8.57 4.72 -4.36
N GLU A 130 9.27 4.46 -5.47
CA GLU A 130 10.32 5.34 -6.01
C GLU A 130 9.86 6.81 -6.22
N GLU A 131 8.55 7.05 -6.33
CA GLU A 131 7.99 8.36 -6.65
C GLU A 131 6.90 8.83 -5.67
N THR A 132 6.80 8.21 -4.49
CA THR A 132 5.98 8.79 -3.41
C THR A 132 6.68 10.05 -2.87
N MET A 133 6.40 11.20 -3.49
CA MET A 133 6.86 12.50 -3.00
C MET A 133 5.96 12.95 -1.86
N VAL A 134 6.54 13.03 -0.66
CA VAL A 134 5.89 13.70 0.47
C VAL A 134 6.40 15.12 0.51
N VAL A 135 5.48 16.05 0.37
CA VAL A 135 5.70 17.48 0.46
C VAL A 135 4.68 18.04 1.45
N ASP A 136 4.95 19.23 2.01
CA ASP A 136 3.97 19.89 2.87
C ASP A 136 2.65 20.14 2.12
N ASP A 137 1.54 20.32 2.83
CA ASP A 137 0.20 20.46 2.24
C ASP A 137 0.11 21.55 1.16
N GLY A 138 0.81 22.69 1.32
CA GLY A 138 0.83 23.76 0.33
C GLY A 138 1.60 23.35 -0.93
N THR A 139 2.77 22.73 -0.73
CA THR A 139 3.60 22.21 -1.82
C THR A 139 2.97 20.99 -2.49
N TYR A 140 2.21 20.16 -1.76
CA TYR A 140 1.48 18.99 -2.27
C TYR A 140 0.42 19.43 -3.27
N MET A 141 -0.42 20.39 -2.88
CA MET A 141 -1.46 20.92 -3.75
C MET A 141 -0.88 21.60 -5.00
N GLU A 142 0.29 22.23 -4.90
CA GLU A 142 0.98 22.82 -6.05
C GLU A 142 1.66 21.78 -6.97
N GLN A 143 2.24 20.71 -6.41
CA GLN A 143 2.90 19.66 -7.17
C GLN A 143 1.91 18.69 -7.82
N GLN A 144 0.83 18.34 -7.13
CA GLN A 144 -0.23 17.50 -7.66
C GLN A 144 -0.97 18.19 -8.83
N LYS A 145 -1.12 19.53 -8.78
CA LYS A 145 -1.59 20.33 -9.93
C LYS A 145 -0.60 20.35 -11.10
N LYS A 146 0.70 20.11 -10.86
CA LYS A 146 1.75 20.07 -11.89
C LYS A 146 1.94 18.67 -12.48
N MET A 147 1.71 17.61 -11.70
CA MET A 147 1.81 16.24 -12.16
C MET A 147 0.52 15.83 -12.88
N ASN A 148 0.63 15.49 -14.17
CA ASN A 148 -0.51 15.01 -14.94
C ASN A 148 -0.86 13.58 -14.51
N ILE A 149 -1.99 13.40 -13.81
CA ILE A 149 -2.50 12.10 -13.34
C ILE A 149 -2.54 11.07 -14.49
N GLU A 150 -2.88 11.51 -15.71
CA GLU A 150 -2.93 10.64 -16.88
C GLU A 150 -1.55 10.19 -17.34
N GLU A 151 -0.55 11.06 -17.22
CA GLU A 151 0.84 10.71 -17.56
C GLU A 151 1.40 9.68 -16.57
N GLU A 152 1.10 9.86 -15.28
CA GLU A 152 1.50 8.93 -14.23
C GLU A 152 0.82 7.57 -14.40
N ARG A 153 -0.48 7.56 -14.72
CA ARG A 153 -1.23 6.35 -15.07
C ARG A 153 -0.60 5.62 -16.26
N ARG A 154 -0.33 6.34 -17.36
CA ARG A 154 0.30 5.76 -18.56
C ARG A 154 1.67 5.15 -18.26
N ARG A 155 2.46 5.81 -17.42
CA ARG A 155 3.77 5.31 -16.99
C ARG A 155 3.62 4.02 -16.18
N ARG A 156 2.72 3.99 -15.20
CA ARG A 156 2.47 2.81 -14.36
C ARG A 156 1.87 1.64 -15.16
N ASP A 157 1.11 1.94 -16.20
CA ASP A 157 0.62 0.94 -17.16
C ASP A 157 1.75 0.34 -18.00
N GLN A 158 2.72 1.17 -18.41
CA GLN A 158 3.92 0.68 -19.09
C GLN A 158 4.75 -0.23 -18.18
N GLN A 159 5.03 0.20 -16.95
CA GLN A 159 5.73 -0.63 -15.95
C GLN A 159 4.97 -1.94 -15.69
N GLY A 160 3.63 -1.88 -15.60
CA GLY A 160 2.81 -3.08 -15.45
C GLY A 160 2.95 -4.06 -16.62
N ARG A 161 3.07 -3.58 -17.86
CA ARG A 161 3.34 -4.44 -19.03
C ARG A 161 4.72 -5.12 -18.92
N GLU A 162 5.75 -4.36 -18.54
CA GLU A 162 7.11 -4.89 -18.37
C GLU A 162 7.18 -5.94 -17.24
N LEU A 163 6.42 -5.74 -16.15
CA LEU A 163 6.31 -6.72 -15.07
C LEU A 163 5.61 -8.01 -15.54
N ARG A 164 4.56 -7.91 -16.36
CA ARG A 164 3.89 -9.08 -16.97
C ARG A 164 4.84 -9.84 -17.89
N GLU A 165 5.57 -9.14 -18.75
CA GLU A 165 6.60 -9.72 -19.61
C GLU A 165 7.71 -10.41 -18.80
N SER A 166 8.00 -9.90 -17.60
CA SER A 166 8.92 -10.50 -16.63
C SER A 166 8.32 -11.68 -15.84
N GLY A 167 7.09 -12.10 -16.19
CA GLY A 167 6.37 -13.23 -15.60
C GLY A 167 5.82 -12.96 -14.20
N TRP A 168 5.46 -11.72 -13.87
CA TRP A 168 4.69 -11.42 -12.66
C TRP A 168 3.22 -11.82 -12.85
N SER A 169 2.58 -12.27 -11.76
CA SER A 169 1.15 -12.57 -11.80
C SER A 169 0.32 -11.29 -11.90
N GLU A 170 -0.86 -11.37 -12.53
CA GLU A 170 -1.76 -10.22 -12.65
C GLU A 170 -2.14 -9.63 -11.30
N ASP A 171 -2.36 -10.45 -10.28
CA ASP A 171 -2.66 -9.99 -8.93
C ASP A 171 -1.48 -9.19 -8.32
N ALA A 172 -0.24 -9.59 -8.59
CA ALA A 172 0.95 -8.87 -8.11
C ALA A 172 1.16 -7.55 -8.88
N VAL A 173 0.94 -7.56 -10.19
CA VAL A 173 1.02 -6.36 -11.04
C VAL A 173 -0.07 -5.36 -10.64
N PHE A 174 -1.31 -5.81 -10.44
CA PHE A 174 -2.40 -4.97 -9.95
C PHE A 174 -2.04 -4.29 -8.63
N LEU A 175 -1.54 -5.07 -7.67
CA LEU A 175 -1.15 -4.54 -6.36
C LEU A 175 0.01 -3.53 -6.50
N PHE A 176 1.01 -3.82 -7.33
CA PHE A 176 2.12 -2.91 -7.61
C PHE A 176 1.60 -1.57 -8.16
N GLN A 177 0.75 -1.60 -9.19
CA GLN A 177 0.17 -0.41 -9.79
C GLN A 177 -0.70 0.36 -8.79
N LYS A 178 -1.54 -0.35 -8.02
CA LYS A 178 -2.42 0.25 -7.01
C LYS A 178 -1.63 0.95 -5.91
N LEU A 179 -0.53 0.33 -5.46
CA LEU A 179 0.37 0.96 -4.50
C LEU A 179 1.03 2.20 -5.09
N GLY A 180 1.53 2.15 -6.32
CA GLY A 180 2.12 3.32 -6.98
C GLY A 180 1.12 4.48 -7.13
N MET A 181 -0.13 4.18 -7.44
CA MET A 181 -1.18 5.19 -7.66
C MET A 181 -1.87 5.70 -6.39
N ARG A 182 -1.51 5.20 -5.20
CA ARG A 182 -2.21 5.51 -3.93
C ARG A 182 -2.25 6.99 -3.52
N GLY A 183 -1.43 7.83 -4.14
CA GLY A 183 -1.41 9.29 -3.96
C GLY A 183 -1.99 10.10 -5.13
N PHE A 184 -2.48 9.42 -6.17
CA PHE A 184 -2.93 10.02 -7.43
C PHE A 184 -4.36 9.63 -7.81
N GLU A 185 -4.98 8.70 -7.09
CA GLU A 185 -6.34 8.27 -7.32
C GLU A 185 -7.16 8.28 -6.03
N PRO A 186 -8.48 8.52 -6.13
CA PRO A 186 -9.34 8.40 -4.96
C PRO A 186 -9.42 6.95 -4.50
N ILE A 187 -9.19 6.73 -3.21
CA ILE A 187 -9.17 5.41 -2.59
C ILE A 187 -10.12 5.29 -1.40
N LEU A 188 -10.69 6.38 -0.90
CA LEU A 188 -11.59 6.42 0.27
C LEU A 188 -12.99 6.95 -0.10
N PRO A 189 -14.05 6.52 0.60
CA PRO A 189 -15.39 7.09 0.43
C PRO A 189 -15.48 8.53 0.97
N ILE A 190 -16.16 9.43 0.24
CA ILE A 190 -16.33 10.84 0.64
C ILE A 190 -16.96 11.03 2.01
N ALA A 191 -17.78 10.08 2.46
CA ALA A 191 -18.42 10.12 3.77
C ALA A 191 -17.41 10.19 4.91
N TRP A 192 -16.15 9.78 4.68
CA TRP A 192 -15.10 9.73 5.70
C TRP A 192 -14.21 10.98 5.73
N ILE A 193 -14.45 11.97 4.87
CA ILE A 193 -13.57 13.14 4.71
C ILE A 193 -13.36 13.89 6.03
N ASN A 194 -14.39 14.00 6.86
CA ASN A 194 -14.32 14.68 8.16
C ASN A 194 -13.71 13.82 9.26
N ASP A 195 -13.55 12.51 9.05
CA ASP A 195 -12.95 11.60 10.04
C ASP A 195 -11.42 11.53 9.90
N PHE A 196 -10.87 12.07 8.80
CA PHE A 196 -9.47 11.95 8.43
C PHE A 196 -8.90 13.30 7.93
N GLU A 197 -8.82 14.27 8.83
CA GLU A 197 -8.37 15.64 8.52
C GLU A 197 -6.95 15.73 7.92
N THR A 198 -6.08 14.74 8.19
CA THR A 198 -4.69 14.72 7.69
C THR A 198 -4.54 14.06 6.31
N VAL A 199 -5.64 13.58 5.72
CA VAL A 199 -5.63 12.90 4.42
C VAL A 199 -6.09 13.89 3.35
N PRO A 200 -5.37 14.03 2.22
CA PRO A 200 -5.76 14.96 1.15
C PRO A 200 -7.17 14.69 0.61
N GLU A 201 -7.94 15.75 0.37
CA GLU A 201 -9.33 15.68 -0.11
C GLU A 201 -9.47 14.92 -1.44
N ASP A 202 -8.45 14.98 -2.30
CA ASP A 202 -8.42 14.31 -3.60
C ASP A 202 -8.41 12.78 -3.51
N LEU A 203 -8.11 12.22 -2.34
CA LEU A 203 -8.18 10.77 -2.11
C LEU A 203 -9.59 10.27 -1.81
N PHE A 204 -10.56 11.18 -1.67
CA PHE A 204 -11.94 10.86 -1.37
C PHE A 204 -12.82 10.90 -2.62
N THR A 205 -13.84 10.06 -2.67
CA THR A 205 -14.78 10.03 -3.81
C THR A 205 -16.21 9.73 -3.40
N GLU A 206 -17.16 10.39 -4.05
CA GLU A 206 -18.59 10.09 -3.91
C GLU A 206 -18.95 8.73 -4.52
N ASN A 207 -18.18 8.27 -5.51
CA ASN A 207 -18.41 6.99 -6.15
C ASN A 207 -17.78 5.87 -5.31
N VAL A 208 -18.65 5.18 -4.55
CA VAL A 208 -18.25 4.06 -3.68
C VAL A 208 -17.53 2.96 -4.45
N ASP A 209 -17.83 2.73 -5.72
CA ASP A 209 -17.16 1.70 -6.53
C ASP A 209 -15.70 2.02 -6.83
N LYS A 210 -15.36 3.32 -6.88
CA LYS A 210 -13.97 3.79 -7.03
C LYS A 210 -13.20 3.72 -5.72
N ALA A 211 -13.89 3.83 -4.58
CA ALA A 211 -13.26 3.70 -3.27
C ALA A 211 -12.73 2.26 -3.07
N PHE A 212 -11.42 2.13 -2.96
CA PHE A 212 -10.77 0.83 -2.75
C PHE A 212 -10.77 0.44 -1.27
N ILE A 213 -10.48 1.38 -0.39
CA ILE A 213 -10.48 1.19 1.07
C ILE A 213 -11.88 1.48 1.59
N LYS A 214 -12.70 0.43 1.70
CA LYS A 214 -14.07 0.48 2.22
C LYS A 214 -14.44 -0.84 2.93
N PRO A 215 -15.42 -0.84 3.86
CA PRO A 215 -15.95 -2.07 4.42
C PRO A 215 -16.62 -2.91 3.32
N ALA A 216 -16.49 -4.23 3.43
CA ALA A 216 -17.18 -5.18 2.56
C ALA A 216 -18.56 -5.53 3.13
N PHE A 217 -18.61 -5.99 4.40
CA PHE A 217 -19.86 -6.34 5.09
C PHE A 217 -20.00 -5.69 6.47
N GLY A 218 -18.95 -5.05 6.99
CA GLY A 218 -18.94 -4.36 8.27
C GLY A 218 -19.50 -2.94 8.20
N THR A 219 -19.19 -2.15 9.23
CA THR A 219 -19.63 -0.75 9.33
C THR A 219 -18.49 0.21 9.01
N ASP A 220 -18.84 1.38 8.48
CA ASP A 220 -17.91 2.49 8.24
C ASP A 220 -17.11 2.82 9.49
N TYR A 221 -17.78 2.96 10.64
CA TYR A 221 -17.10 3.24 11.91
C TYR A 221 -16.01 2.22 12.26
N ALA A 222 -16.26 0.92 12.05
CA ALA A 222 -15.27 -0.11 12.33
C ALA A 222 -14.08 -0.01 11.37
N ALA A 223 -14.33 0.28 10.10
CA ALA A 223 -13.30 0.48 9.09
C ALA A 223 -12.46 1.73 9.37
N GLN A 224 -13.10 2.84 9.69
CA GLN A 224 -12.46 4.10 10.05
C GLN A 224 -11.56 3.94 11.27
N ASN A 225 -12.06 3.31 12.35
CA ASN A 225 -11.26 3.06 13.55
C ASN A 225 -10.09 2.08 13.29
N ALA A 226 -10.26 1.09 12.40
CA ALA A 226 -9.15 0.22 12.01
C ALA A 226 -8.07 0.98 11.24
N LEU A 227 -8.47 1.88 10.33
CA LEU A 227 -7.55 2.71 9.54
C LEU A 227 -6.86 3.78 10.39
N ASN A 228 -7.56 4.47 11.29
CA ASN A 228 -6.97 5.44 12.22
C ASN A 228 -5.83 4.82 13.06
N ARG A 229 -6.02 3.57 13.52
CA ARG A 229 -4.96 2.85 14.25
C ARG A 229 -3.74 2.52 13.40
N LEU A 230 -3.90 2.41 12.08
CA LEU A 230 -2.75 2.29 11.18
C LEU A 230 -2.02 3.63 11.07
N PHE A 231 -2.71 4.77 10.99
CA PHE A 231 -2.06 6.08 10.93
C PHE A 231 -1.16 6.37 12.15
N ASP A 232 -1.52 5.86 13.32
CA ASP A 232 -0.69 5.95 14.53
C ASP A 232 0.60 5.10 14.47
N LEU A 233 0.72 4.14 13.54
CA LEU A 233 1.82 3.18 13.49
C LEU A 233 3.19 3.86 13.39
N GLY A 234 3.31 4.87 12.53
CA GLY A 234 4.57 5.58 12.33
C GLY A 234 5.10 6.22 13.61
N GLY A 235 4.22 6.86 14.37
CA GLY A 235 4.53 7.38 15.70
C GLY A 235 5.00 6.28 16.65
N PHE A 236 4.26 5.17 16.75
CA PHE A 236 4.65 4.06 17.62
C PHE A 236 5.99 3.41 17.25
N VAL A 237 6.29 3.33 15.95
CA VAL A 237 7.56 2.78 15.45
C VAL A 237 8.73 3.68 15.83
N ARG A 238 8.60 5.00 15.62
CA ARG A 238 9.63 5.98 16.00
C ARG A 238 9.79 6.06 17.51
N ASP A 239 8.69 6.09 18.27
CA ASP A 239 8.73 6.11 19.74
C ASP A 239 9.41 4.87 20.30
N ALA A 240 9.09 3.69 19.78
CA ALA A 240 9.75 2.44 20.19
C ALA A 240 11.26 2.49 19.98
N TRP A 241 11.71 3.16 18.92
CA TRP A 241 13.12 3.40 18.67
C TRP A 241 13.73 4.42 19.63
N HIS A 242 13.16 5.62 19.72
CA HIS A 242 13.70 6.71 20.53
C HIS A 242 13.76 6.38 22.02
N THR A 243 12.75 5.65 22.53
CA THR A 243 12.68 5.24 23.93
C THR A 243 13.41 3.94 24.23
N ARG A 244 13.96 3.26 23.21
CA ARG A 244 14.55 1.91 23.32
C ARG A 244 13.60 0.94 24.01
N ALA A 245 12.33 0.96 23.61
CA ALA A 245 11.29 0.16 24.21
C ALA A 245 11.56 -1.35 24.06
N LYS A 246 11.06 -2.14 25.02
CA LYS A 246 11.11 -3.62 24.93
C LYS A 246 10.40 -4.14 23.68
N ARG A 247 9.30 -3.48 23.28
CA ARG A 247 8.59 -3.74 22.03
C ARG A 247 9.31 -2.98 20.93
N THR A 248 9.98 -3.71 20.06
CA THR A 248 10.81 -3.13 19.00
C THR A 248 9.97 -2.48 17.89
N PRO A 249 10.56 -1.57 17.09
CA PRO A 249 9.97 -1.07 15.85
C PRO A 249 9.30 -2.15 14.98
N ALA A 250 10.04 -3.21 14.63
CA ALA A 250 9.52 -4.30 13.81
C ALA A 250 8.36 -5.06 14.48
N PHE A 251 8.34 -5.16 15.81
CA PHE A 251 7.22 -5.73 16.55
C PHE A 251 5.96 -4.86 16.41
N GLN A 252 6.08 -3.53 16.44
CA GLN A 252 4.93 -2.64 16.26
C GLN A 252 4.34 -2.77 14.85
N ILE A 253 5.19 -2.86 13.81
CA ILE A 253 4.78 -3.10 12.42
C ILE A 253 4.01 -4.41 12.33
N GLY A 254 4.60 -5.52 12.80
CA GLY A 254 3.95 -6.83 12.76
C GLY A 254 2.62 -6.87 13.52
N LYS A 255 2.55 -6.20 14.69
CA LYS A 255 1.33 -6.09 15.48
C LYS A 255 0.24 -5.31 14.74
N ALA A 256 0.57 -4.18 14.12
CA ALA A 256 -0.39 -3.34 13.41
C ALA A 256 -0.94 -4.02 12.16
N VAL A 257 -0.05 -4.63 11.36
CA VAL A 257 -0.45 -5.46 10.21
C VAL A 257 -1.41 -6.55 10.66
N MET A 258 -1.05 -7.35 11.65
CA MET A 258 -1.91 -8.43 12.17
C MET A 258 -3.26 -7.91 12.68
N SER A 259 -3.28 -6.77 13.38
CA SER A 259 -4.52 -6.16 13.88
C SER A 259 -5.44 -5.73 12.74
N TYR A 260 -4.90 -5.08 11.71
CA TYR A 260 -5.67 -4.63 10.57
C TYR A 260 -6.16 -5.81 9.72
N THR A 261 -5.33 -6.82 9.50
CA THR A 261 -5.72 -8.08 8.84
C THR A 261 -6.84 -8.79 9.58
N LYS A 262 -6.77 -8.89 10.90
CA LYS A 262 -7.84 -9.51 11.70
C LYS A 262 -9.18 -8.79 11.49
N TRP A 263 -9.17 -7.45 11.45
CA TRP A 263 -10.36 -6.67 11.14
C TRP A 263 -10.83 -6.95 9.71
N ALA A 264 -9.95 -6.80 8.72
CA ALA A 264 -10.29 -6.92 7.31
C ALA A 264 -10.87 -8.30 6.94
N MET A 265 -10.27 -9.39 7.44
CA MET A 265 -10.76 -10.74 7.14
C MET A 265 -12.12 -11.03 7.80
N LYS A 266 -12.36 -10.48 9.00
CA LYS A 266 -13.68 -10.54 9.64
C LYS A 266 -14.71 -9.72 8.88
N ASP A 267 -14.33 -8.53 8.43
CA ASP A 267 -15.15 -7.65 7.60
C ASP A 267 -15.53 -8.31 6.26
N GLY A 268 -14.61 -9.07 5.65
CA GLY A 268 -14.86 -9.88 4.45
C GLY A 268 -15.54 -11.23 4.70
N ARG A 269 -15.83 -11.60 5.96
CA ARG A 269 -16.37 -12.92 6.37
C ARG A 269 -15.55 -14.12 5.93
N VAL A 270 -14.25 -13.93 5.74
CA VAL A 270 -13.28 -14.96 5.30
C VAL A 270 -12.26 -15.30 6.38
N ASP A 271 -12.50 -14.88 7.63
CA ASP A 271 -11.61 -15.11 8.76
C ASP A 271 -11.39 -16.60 9.09
N HIS A 272 -12.44 -17.42 8.92
CA HIS A 272 -12.36 -18.86 9.08
C HIS A 272 -11.42 -19.50 8.04
N ILE A 273 -11.50 -19.12 6.77
CA ILE A 273 -10.62 -19.60 5.70
C ILE A 273 -9.20 -19.06 5.90
N TRP A 274 -9.08 -17.75 6.19
CA TRP A 274 -7.81 -17.07 6.42
C TRP A 274 -6.95 -17.74 7.49
N SER A 275 -7.59 -18.30 8.53
CA SER A 275 -6.89 -19.00 9.61
C SER A 275 -6.14 -20.26 9.14
N ARG A 276 -6.60 -20.89 8.06
CA ARG A 276 -6.05 -22.13 7.49
C ARG A 276 -5.22 -21.86 6.23
N LEU A 277 -5.72 -21.00 5.36
CA LEU A 277 -5.19 -20.71 4.03
C LEU A 277 -5.07 -19.18 3.84
N PRO A 278 -4.11 -18.51 4.51
CA PRO A 278 -3.86 -17.09 4.28
C PRO A 278 -3.25 -16.86 2.88
N LEU A 279 -3.33 -15.62 2.37
CA LEU A 279 -2.61 -15.22 1.15
C LEU A 279 -1.24 -14.62 1.40
N PHE A 280 -0.92 -14.30 2.66
CA PHE A 280 0.40 -13.78 2.97
C PHE A 280 0.91 -14.21 4.34
N GLN A 281 2.23 -14.12 4.48
CA GLN A 281 2.94 -14.36 5.74
C GLN A 281 3.70 -13.11 6.19
N THR A 282 3.84 -12.93 7.49
CA THR A 282 4.67 -11.86 8.06
C THR A 282 5.93 -12.45 8.71
N VAL A 283 7.08 -11.85 8.40
CA VAL A 283 8.37 -12.17 9.02
C VAL A 283 9.00 -10.89 9.54
N THR A 284 9.04 -10.77 10.87
CA THR A 284 9.75 -9.69 11.54
C THR A 284 11.09 -10.20 12.06
N PHE A 285 12.16 -9.44 11.87
CA PHE A 285 13.49 -9.80 12.38
C PHE A 285 14.22 -8.59 12.97
N SER A 286 15.26 -8.88 13.75
CA SER A 286 16.07 -7.85 14.39
C SER A 286 17.02 -7.20 13.37
N ARG A 287 17.35 -5.92 13.60
CA ARG A 287 18.32 -5.16 12.80
C ARG A 287 19.70 -5.83 12.70
N HIS A 288 20.06 -6.65 13.68
CA HIS A 288 21.35 -7.35 13.73
C HIS A 288 21.36 -8.66 12.94
N VAL A 289 20.21 -9.11 12.46
CA VAL A 289 20.08 -10.33 11.66
C VAL A 289 20.27 -9.96 10.20
N HIS A 290 21.11 -10.72 9.49
CA HIS A 290 21.33 -10.49 8.06
C HIS A 290 20.01 -10.68 7.29
N PRO A 291 19.64 -9.79 6.36
CA PRO A 291 18.31 -9.84 5.77
C PRO A 291 18.04 -11.09 4.92
N SER A 292 19.08 -11.74 4.39
CA SER A 292 18.96 -13.07 3.74
C SER A 292 18.37 -14.15 4.66
N VAL A 293 18.55 -14.05 5.98
CA VAL A 293 17.90 -14.98 6.92
C VAL A 293 16.39 -14.73 6.97
N GLY A 294 15.97 -13.47 6.84
CA GLY A 294 14.57 -13.09 6.70
C GLY A 294 13.97 -13.55 5.38
N GLU A 295 14.73 -13.43 4.29
CA GLU A 295 14.38 -13.95 2.95
C GLU A 295 14.16 -15.46 2.97
N GLU A 296 15.16 -16.23 3.40
CA GLU A 296 15.12 -17.68 3.44
C GLU A 296 13.92 -18.17 4.26
N LYS A 297 13.70 -17.56 5.43
CA LYS A 297 12.55 -17.86 6.28
C LYS A 297 11.21 -17.50 5.63
N MET A 298 11.17 -16.44 4.82
CA MET A 298 9.95 -16.06 4.10
C MET A 298 9.69 -17.03 2.93
N ILE A 299 10.71 -17.41 2.17
CA ILE A 299 10.63 -18.42 1.10
C ILE A 299 10.12 -19.74 1.67
N GLU A 300 10.69 -20.21 2.78
CA GLU A 300 10.25 -21.44 3.44
C GLU A 300 8.76 -21.38 3.84
N LYS A 301 8.33 -20.28 4.46
CA LYS A 301 6.94 -20.10 4.87
C LYS A 301 5.97 -20.05 3.69
N LEU A 302 6.34 -19.34 2.62
CA LEU A 302 5.50 -19.20 1.44
C LEU A 302 5.51 -20.46 0.56
N GLY A 303 6.60 -21.22 0.53
CA GLY A 303 6.65 -22.54 -0.09
C GLY A 303 5.69 -23.52 0.57
N ARG A 304 5.71 -23.62 1.91
CA ARG A 304 4.74 -24.44 2.65
C ARG A 304 3.30 -23.98 2.41
N LEU A 305 3.07 -22.67 2.36
CA LEU A 305 1.75 -22.12 2.10
C LEU A 305 1.28 -22.39 0.66
N HIS A 306 2.20 -22.39 -0.30
CA HIS A 306 1.93 -22.76 -1.69
C HIS A 306 1.48 -24.22 -1.77
N GLU A 307 2.18 -25.14 -1.11
CA GLU A 307 1.78 -26.56 -1.03
C GLU A 307 0.40 -26.73 -0.38
N LEU A 308 0.09 -25.96 0.68
CA LEU A 308 -1.22 -25.99 1.31
C LEU A 308 -2.34 -25.53 0.38
N TRP A 309 -2.11 -24.46 -0.40
CA TRP A 309 -3.07 -24.01 -1.41
C TRP A 309 -3.21 -25.00 -2.56
N HIS A 310 -2.11 -25.57 -3.02
CA HIS A 310 -2.09 -26.59 -4.07
C HIS A 310 -2.95 -27.80 -3.68
N ALA A 311 -2.79 -28.29 -2.45
CA ALA A 311 -3.57 -29.38 -1.91
C ALA A 311 -5.05 -28.99 -1.68
N ALA A 312 -5.31 -27.79 -1.17
CA ALA A 312 -6.68 -27.33 -0.91
C ALA A 312 -7.51 -27.17 -2.19
N LEU A 313 -6.87 -26.82 -3.30
CA LEU A 313 -7.49 -26.70 -4.62
C LEU A 313 -7.53 -28.03 -5.40
N GLN A 314 -7.03 -29.13 -4.82
CA GLN A 314 -7.01 -30.46 -5.44
C GLN A 314 -6.41 -30.47 -6.85
N ILE A 315 -5.36 -29.66 -7.07
CA ILE A 315 -4.78 -29.44 -8.40
C ILE A 315 -4.29 -30.76 -9.03
N ASP A 316 -3.59 -31.59 -8.24
CA ASP A 316 -3.12 -32.91 -8.71
C ASP A 316 -4.27 -33.82 -9.17
N GLU A 317 -5.41 -33.78 -8.49
CA GLU A 317 -6.58 -34.61 -8.82
C GLU A 317 -7.27 -34.10 -10.09
N ALA A 318 -7.36 -32.78 -10.26
CA ALA A 318 -7.91 -32.15 -11.46
C ALA A 318 -7.04 -32.45 -12.71
N GLU A 319 -5.71 -32.37 -12.57
CA GLU A 319 -4.77 -32.74 -13.64
C GLU A 319 -4.88 -34.22 -14.02
N GLN A 320 -4.94 -35.12 -13.03
CA GLN A 320 -5.08 -36.56 -13.27
C GLN A 320 -6.42 -36.93 -13.91
N ARG A 321 -7.50 -36.21 -13.56
CA ARG A 321 -8.83 -36.38 -14.17
C ARG A 321 -8.86 -35.88 -15.62
N GLY A 322 -7.90 -35.04 -16.01
CA GLY A 322 -7.87 -34.39 -17.31
C GLY A 322 -8.94 -33.30 -17.40
N ASP A 323 -9.25 -32.64 -16.29
CA ASP A 323 -10.23 -31.57 -16.26
C ASP A 323 -9.84 -30.45 -17.23
N SER A 324 -10.82 -29.91 -17.95
CA SER A 324 -10.56 -28.87 -18.96
C SER A 324 -10.08 -27.56 -18.35
N VAL A 325 -10.29 -27.35 -17.04
CA VAL A 325 -9.85 -26.18 -16.29
C VAL A 325 -9.24 -26.66 -14.97
N VAL A 326 -7.92 -26.61 -14.88
CA VAL A 326 -7.17 -26.90 -13.65
C VAL A 326 -7.05 -25.60 -12.85
N PRO A 327 -7.45 -25.58 -11.57
CA PRO A 327 -7.28 -24.39 -10.73
C PRO A 327 -5.80 -24.02 -10.55
N GLU A 328 -5.50 -22.72 -10.54
CA GLU A 328 -4.14 -22.24 -10.23
C GLU A 328 -4.04 -21.79 -8.77
N VAL A 329 -2.85 -21.98 -8.17
CA VAL A 329 -2.55 -21.45 -6.83
C VAL A 329 -2.60 -19.92 -6.87
N PRO A 330 -3.33 -19.27 -5.93
CA PRO A 330 -3.40 -17.82 -5.90
C PRO A 330 -2.03 -17.20 -5.62
N THR A 331 -1.85 -15.94 -6.05
CA THR A 331 -0.62 -15.21 -5.76
C THR A 331 -0.43 -15.08 -4.26
N LEU A 332 0.71 -15.57 -3.77
CA LEU A 332 1.09 -15.49 -2.36
C LEU A 332 2.03 -14.31 -2.14
N TYR A 333 1.87 -13.65 -1.01
CA TYR A 333 2.64 -12.46 -0.66
C TYR A 333 3.40 -12.62 0.66
N GLY A 334 4.40 -11.79 0.87
CA GLY A 334 5.14 -11.68 2.12
C GLY A 334 5.18 -10.24 2.59
N ILE A 335 5.12 -10.07 3.92
CA ILE A 335 5.47 -8.82 4.59
C ILE A 335 6.72 -9.08 5.41
N THR A 336 7.83 -8.46 5.04
CA THR A 336 9.05 -8.47 5.85
C THR A 336 9.18 -7.16 6.59
N ALA A 337 9.62 -7.22 7.85
CA ALA A 337 9.91 -6.00 8.60
C ALA A 337 11.17 -6.16 9.45
N SER A 338 12.09 -5.22 9.31
CA SER A 338 13.30 -5.12 10.11
C SER A 338 13.48 -3.68 10.56
N HIS A 339 13.63 -3.50 11.87
CA HIS A 339 13.69 -2.17 12.47
C HIS A 339 12.47 -1.32 12.08
N SER A 340 12.67 -0.16 11.43
CA SER A 340 11.62 0.75 10.93
C SER A 340 11.25 0.51 9.47
N VAL A 341 11.89 -0.45 8.80
CA VAL A 341 11.68 -0.72 7.37
C VAL A 341 10.78 -1.93 7.21
N MET A 342 9.81 -1.82 6.31
CA MET A 342 8.89 -2.89 5.93
C MET A 342 8.92 -3.05 4.41
N ALA A 343 8.81 -4.27 3.90
CA ALA A 343 8.66 -4.51 2.47
C ALA A 343 7.52 -5.49 2.20
N PHE A 344 6.83 -5.26 1.07
CA PHE A 344 5.91 -6.21 0.47
C PHE A 344 6.64 -6.97 -0.63
N VAL A 345 6.45 -8.29 -0.65
CA VAL A 345 7.02 -9.17 -1.67
C VAL A 345 5.94 -10.08 -2.22
N SER A 346 6.06 -10.48 -3.49
CA SER A 346 5.30 -11.60 -4.06
C SER A 346 6.18 -12.84 -4.14
N TYR A 347 5.59 -14.01 -3.90
CA TYR A 347 6.23 -15.30 -4.06
C TYR A 347 6.16 -15.75 -5.52
N ALA A 348 7.30 -16.12 -6.09
CA ALA A 348 7.37 -16.83 -7.35
C ALA A 348 7.84 -18.27 -7.07
N PRO A 349 6.97 -19.30 -7.27
CA PRO A 349 7.36 -20.68 -7.07
C PRO A 349 8.42 -21.12 -8.07
N ALA A 350 9.10 -22.23 -7.76
CA ALA A 350 9.98 -22.89 -8.73
C ALA A 350 9.14 -23.44 -9.90
N ASN A 351 9.65 -23.35 -11.11
CA ASN A 351 9.04 -23.89 -12.33
C ASN A 351 10.14 -24.39 -13.29
N GLU A 352 9.77 -24.91 -14.46
CA GLU A 352 10.73 -25.47 -15.42
C GLU A 352 11.82 -24.46 -15.85
N GLU A 353 11.48 -23.17 -15.89
CA GLU A 353 12.42 -22.09 -16.21
C GLU A 353 13.24 -21.62 -14.99
N ARG A 354 12.76 -21.87 -13.78
CA ARG A 354 13.35 -21.41 -12.51
C ARG A 354 13.43 -22.55 -11.51
N GLU A 355 14.63 -23.10 -11.39
CA GLU A 355 14.94 -24.20 -10.48
C GLU A 355 14.73 -23.87 -8.99
N GLN A 356 14.71 -22.59 -8.61
CA GLN A 356 14.56 -22.15 -7.21
C GLN A 356 13.43 -21.14 -7.05
N PRO A 357 12.63 -21.25 -5.96
CA PRO A 357 11.62 -20.25 -5.63
C PRO A 357 12.30 -18.94 -5.24
N GLN A 358 11.65 -17.82 -5.54
CA GLN A 358 12.20 -16.49 -5.27
C GLN A 358 11.13 -15.53 -4.75
N LEU A 359 11.58 -14.46 -4.09
CA LEU A 359 10.75 -13.34 -3.72
C LEU A 359 11.01 -12.18 -4.67
N ARG A 360 9.94 -11.51 -5.09
CA ARG A 360 10.01 -10.27 -5.88
C ARG A 360 9.54 -9.12 -5.02
N LEU A 361 10.34 -8.05 -4.92
CA LEU A 361 9.97 -6.83 -4.20
C LEU A 361 8.82 -6.14 -4.91
N ILE A 362 7.72 -5.86 -4.20
CA ILE A 362 6.64 -5.00 -4.68
C ILE A 362 6.88 -3.55 -4.25
N ALA A 363 7.11 -3.34 -2.96
CA ALA A 363 7.23 -2.00 -2.39
C ALA A 363 7.98 -2.02 -1.05
N MET A 364 8.74 -0.95 -0.75
CA MET A 364 9.49 -0.82 0.51
C MET A 364 9.24 0.50 1.26
N PHE A 365 8.83 0.41 2.52
CA PHE A 365 8.38 1.54 3.34
C PHE A 365 9.31 1.75 4.53
N ASP A 366 9.70 3.00 4.75
CA ASP A 366 10.52 3.39 5.90
C ASP A 366 9.71 4.27 6.86
N PHE A 367 9.36 3.70 8.01
CA PHE A 367 8.61 4.39 9.07
C PHE A 367 9.48 5.33 9.93
N SER A 368 10.80 5.39 9.67
CA SER A 368 11.65 6.41 10.30
C SER A 368 11.50 7.79 9.67
N LYS A 369 10.93 7.86 8.45
CA LYS A 369 10.69 9.12 7.74
C LYS A 369 9.40 9.77 8.24
N GLU A 370 9.55 10.94 8.87
CA GLU A 370 8.42 11.79 9.24
C GLU A 370 7.67 12.26 7.97
N GLY A 371 6.34 12.41 8.08
CA GLY A 371 5.47 12.81 6.97
C GLY A 371 5.02 11.67 6.05
N TYR A 372 5.64 10.49 6.13
CA TYR A 372 5.24 9.31 5.35
C TYR A 372 4.20 8.43 6.05
N ASP A 373 3.75 8.80 7.25
CA ASP A 373 2.90 7.96 8.10
C ASP A 373 1.57 7.62 7.45
N VAL A 374 0.90 8.62 6.87
CA VAL A 374 -0.36 8.43 6.14
C VAL A 374 -0.14 7.51 4.95
N TRP A 375 0.87 7.79 4.12
CA TRP A 375 1.14 7.04 2.89
C TRP A 375 1.57 5.60 3.13
N ASN A 376 2.38 5.35 4.16
CA ASN A 376 2.79 4.00 4.55
C ASN A 376 1.59 3.21 5.13
N SER A 377 0.72 3.88 5.86
CA SER A 377 -0.50 3.27 6.41
C SER A 377 -1.52 2.91 5.31
N LEU A 378 -1.71 3.82 4.34
CA LEU A 378 -2.52 3.55 3.16
C LEU A 378 -1.98 2.37 2.35
N ALA A 379 -0.66 2.23 2.24
CA ALA A 379 -0.06 1.07 1.59
C ALA A 379 -0.38 -0.25 2.30
N ILE A 380 -0.30 -0.30 3.64
CA ILE A 380 -0.74 -1.47 4.42
C ILE A 380 -2.24 -1.73 4.20
N ALA A 381 -3.05 -0.68 4.22
CA ALA A 381 -4.49 -0.80 4.03
C ALA A 381 -4.84 -1.38 2.65
N ILE A 382 -4.22 -0.87 1.59
CA ILE A 382 -4.37 -1.35 0.21
C ILE A 382 -3.96 -2.82 0.12
N PHE A 383 -2.77 -3.17 0.62
CA PHE A 383 -2.27 -4.55 0.59
C PHE A 383 -3.22 -5.53 1.28
N VAL A 384 -3.69 -5.21 2.49
CA VAL A 384 -4.55 -6.11 3.27
C VAL A 384 -5.95 -6.18 2.67
N ILE A 385 -6.50 -5.07 2.16
CA ILE A 385 -7.81 -5.07 1.50
C ILE A 385 -7.77 -5.82 0.18
N HIS A 386 -6.68 -5.70 -0.59
CA HIS A 386 -6.44 -6.54 -1.77
C HIS A 386 -6.53 -8.03 -1.41
N CYS A 387 -5.83 -8.45 -0.36
CA CYS A 387 -5.89 -9.83 0.12
C CYS A 387 -7.30 -10.22 0.59
N ARG A 388 -8.03 -9.35 1.30
CA ARG A 388 -9.41 -9.61 1.72
C ARG A 388 -10.32 -9.85 0.52
N ASN A 389 -10.28 -8.95 -0.46
CA ASN A 389 -11.15 -9.03 -1.64
C ASN A 389 -10.81 -10.28 -2.46
N ARG A 390 -9.51 -10.61 -2.60
CA ARG A 390 -9.08 -11.83 -3.28
C ARG A 390 -9.54 -13.09 -2.53
N MET A 391 -9.45 -13.10 -1.20
CA MET A 391 -9.98 -14.21 -0.39
C MET A 391 -11.48 -14.38 -0.51
N MET A 392 -12.25 -13.29 -0.64
CA MET A 392 -13.69 -13.38 -0.88
C MET A 392 -13.99 -14.08 -2.19
N GLN A 393 -13.27 -13.75 -3.28
CA GLN A 393 -13.40 -14.45 -4.56
C GLN A 393 -13.01 -15.93 -4.45
N LEU A 394 -11.89 -16.23 -3.79
CA LEU A 394 -11.42 -17.61 -3.63
C LEU A 394 -12.35 -18.45 -2.74
N SER A 395 -13.04 -17.81 -1.79
CA SER A 395 -13.98 -18.51 -0.91
C SER A 395 -15.16 -19.12 -1.66
N GLU A 396 -15.59 -18.51 -2.76
CA GLU A 396 -16.64 -19.04 -3.62
C GLU A 396 -16.15 -20.34 -4.28
N CYS A 397 -14.94 -20.33 -4.85
CA CYS A 397 -14.34 -21.52 -5.48
C CYS A 397 -14.09 -22.68 -4.49
N LEU A 398 -13.71 -22.36 -3.26
CA LEU A 398 -13.49 -23.38 -2.22
C LEU A 398 -14.81 -23.98 -1.68
N SER A 399 -15.89 -23.21 -1.69
CA SER A 399 -17.20 -23.65 -1.18
C SER A 399 -17.91 -24.58 -2.18
N ASP A 400 -17.75 -24.35 -3.48
CA ASP A 400 -18.41 -25.15 -4.53
C ASP A 400 -17.91 -26.61 -4.58
N SER A 401 -16.69 -26.88 -4.09
CA SER A 401 -16.12 -28.24 -4.00
C SER A 401 -16.88 -29.13 -3.00
N GLU A 402 -17.44 -28.56 -1.92
CA GLU A 402 -18.15 -29.32 -0.88
C GLU A 402 -19.57 -29.76 -1.30
N THR A 403 -20.15 -29.18 -2.37
CA THR A 403 -21.53 -29.48 -2.81
C THR A 403 -21.68 -30.62 -3.83
N SER A 404 -20.62 -31.33 -4.19
CA SER A 404 -20.72 -32.56 -5.01
C SER A 404 -21.04 -33.82 -4.20
N THR A 405 -21.84 -33.69 -3.14
CA THR A 405 -22.40 -34.85 -2.43
C THR A 405 -23.59 -35.38 -3.22
N GLU A 406 -23.29 -36.38 -4.07
CA GLU A 406 -24.15 -37.51 -4.43
C GLU A 406 -25.66 -37.20 -4.43
N GLU A 407 -26.19 -36.81 -5.59
CA GLU A 407 -27.60 -37.06 -5.88
C GLU A 407 -27.81 -38.58 -5.87
N ASP A 408 -28.36 -39.07 -4.76
CA ASP A 408 -28.83 -40.43 -4.56
C ASP A 408 -29.84 -40.78 -5.68
N PRO A 409 -29.56 -41.78 -6.56
CA PRO A 409 -30.39 -42.07 -7.72
C PRO A 409 -31.69 -42.81 -7.39
N ASP A 410 -32.04 -42.98 -6.11
CA ASP A 410 -33.23 -43.73 -5.65
C ASP A 410 -34.24 -42.86 -4.86
N LEU A 411 -34.50 -41.60 -5.28
CA LEU A 411 -35.66 -40.80 -4.84
C LEU A 411 -36.65 -40.48 -5.95
#